data_AF-A0A815U7J3-F1
#
_entry.id   AF-A0A815U7J3-F1
#
_cell.length_a   1.000
_cell.length_b   1.000
_cell.length_c   1.000
_cell.angle_alpha   90.00
_cell.angle_beta   90.00
_cell.angle_gamma   90.00
#
_symmetry.space_group_name_H-M   'P 1'
#
loop_
_entity.id
_entity.type
_entity.pdbx_description
1 polymer ?
#
loop_
_entity_poly.entity_id
_entity_poly.type
_entity_poly.pdbx_seq_one_letter_code
_entity_poly.pdbx_strand_id
1 'polypeptide(L)' 'LLQGYAEEHAIQDLLYYLADGLRRKSIGLDTYLKHVRELSRKQFILRATMRKCRQIAGLPLK' A
#
# COMPACT_ATOMS: atom_id res chain seq x y z
N LEU A 1 5.40 5.13 -13.71
CA LEU A 1 4.47 3.97 -13.58
C LEU A 1 5.13 2.76 -12.93
N LEU A 2 6.33 2.34 -13.38
CA LEU A 2 7.06 1.20 -12.79
C LEU A 2 7.28 1.34 -11.28
N GLN A 3 7.85 2.46 -10.84
CA GLN A 3 8.10 2.71 -9.41
C GLN A 3 6.81 2.68 -8.58
N GLY A 4 5.76 3.37 -9.04
CA GLY A 4 4.47 3.38 -8.34
C GLY A 4 3.85 1.98 -8.23
N TYR A 5 4.00 1.15 -9.25
CA TYR A 5 3.52 -0.24 -9.22
C TYR A 5 4.30 -1.08 -8.20
N ALA A 6 5.65 -1.01 -8.23
CA ALA A 6 6.48 -1.72 -7.28
C ALA A 6 6.21 -1.27 -5.83
N GLU A 7 6.03 0.04 -5.62
CA GLU A 7 5.74 0.61 -4.30
C GLU A 7 4.35 0.21 -3.78
N GLU A 8 3.34 0.18 -4.65
CA GLU A 8 1.99 -0.25 -4.28
C GLU A 8 1.96 -1.72 -3.84
N HIS A 9 2.67 -2.59 -4.56
CA HIS A 9 2.87 -3.99 -4.19
C HIS A 9 3.65 -4.14 -2.88
N ALA A 10 4.73 -3.39 -2.70
CA ALA A 10 5.51 -3.42 -1.47
C ALA A 10 4.67 -3.01 -0.24
N ILE A 11 3.76 -2.04 -0.40
CA ILE A 11 2.82 -1.67 0.68
C ILE A 11 1.87 -2.84 0.99
N GLN A 12 1.38 -3.54 -0.02
CA GLN A 12 0.50 -4.69 0.19
C GLN A 12 1.20 -5.82 0.97
N ASP A 13 2.46 -6.10 0.64
CA ASP A 13 3.29 -7.07 1.38
C ASP A 13 3.52 -6.62 2.83
N LEU A 14 3.85 -5.34 3.04
CA LEU A 14 4.01 -4.75 4.36
C LEU A 14 2.74 -4.90 5.21
N LEU A 15 1.56 -4.59 4.65
CA LEU A 15 0.29 -4.73 5.35
C LEU A 15 0.03 -6.19 5.75
N TYR A 16 0.36 -7.15 4.88
CA TYR A 16 0.25 -8.57 5.18
C TYR A 16 1.13 -8.98 6.37
N TYR A 17 2.41 -8.59 6.36
CA TYR A 17 3.34 -8.93 7.44
C TYR A 17 3.08 -8.17 8.74
N LEU A 18 2.53 -6.96 8.68
CA LEU A 18 2.06 -6.24 9.88
C LEU A 18 0.90 -7.01 10.55
N ALA A 19 -0.05 -7.50 9.76
CA ALA A 19 -1.14 -8.32 10.31
C ALA A 19 -0.62 -9.63 10.90
N ASP A 20 0.37 -10.27 10.26
CA ASP A 20 1.02 -11.46 10.79
C ASP A 20 1.79 -11.19 12.08
N GLY A 21 2.52 -10.06 12.16
CA GLY A 21 3.22 -9.63 13.35
C GLY A 21 2.28 -9.41 14.53
N LEU A 22 1.12 -8.79 14.30
CA LEU A 22 0.10 -8.62 15.34
C LEU A 22 -0.43 -9.99 15.82
N ARG A 23 -0.73 -10.92 14.89
CA ARG A 23 -1.20 -12.28 15.25
C ARG A 23 -0.17 -13.05 16.09
N ARG A 24 1.12 -12.90 15.77
CA ARG A 24 2.23 -13.50 16.50
C ARG A 24 2.63 -12.74 17.77
N LYS A 25 1.96 -11.63 18.09
CA LYS A 25 2.29 -10.73 19.20
C LYS A 25 3.72 -10.17 19.15
N SER A 26 4.33 -10.11 17.96
CA SER A 26 5.65 -9.48 17.78
C SER A 26 5.58 -7.96 17.72
N ILE A 27 4.40 -7.40 17.42
CA ILE A 27 4.08 -5.97 17.51
C ILE A 27 2.81 -5.75 18.33
N GLY A 28 2.70 -4.59 18.96
CA GLY A 28 1.49 -4.18 19.70
C GLY A 28 0.37 -3.68 18.78
N LEU A 29 -0.86 -3.66 19.32
CA LEU A 29 -2.05 -3.20 18.59
C LEU A 29 -1.91 -1.73 18.14
N ASP A 30 -1.43 -0.84 19.00
CA ASP A 30 -1.25 0.58 18.67
C ASP A 30 -0.26 0.78 17.52
N THR A 31 0.86 0.05 17.54
CA THR A 31 1.85 0.05 16.46
C THR A 31 1.25 -0.43 15.15
N TYR A 32 0.49 -1.53 15.18
CA TYR A 32 -0.21 -2.06 14.03
C TYR A 32 -1.19 -1.04 13.44
N LEU A 33 -2.09 -0.48 14.26
CA LEU A 33 -3.13 0.44 13.81
C LEU A 33 -2.53 1.73 13.21
N LYS A 34 -1.47 2.26 13.82
CA LYS A 34 -0.77 3.44 13.30
C LYS A 34 -0.20 3.17 11.90
N HIS A 35 0.56 2.07 11.74
CA HIS A 35 1.20 1.77 10.47
C HIS A 35 0.20 1.37 9.38
N VAL A 36 -0.82 0.56 9.70
CA VAL A 36 -1.86 0.18 8.73
C VAL A 36 -2.58 1.41 8.20
N ARG A 37 -2.91 2.37 9.08
CA ARG A 37 -3.58 3.62 8.66
C ARG A 37 -2.70 4.45 7.73
N GLU A 38 -1.43 4.65 8.10
CA GLU A 38 -0.47 5.44 7.31
C GLU A 38 -0.21 4.80 5.93
N LEU A 39 0.04 3.49 5.90
CA LEU A 39 0.30 2.74 4.68
C LEU A 39 -0.92 2.65 3.77
N SER A 40 -2.12 2.41 4.32
CA SER A 40 -3.36 2.38 3.53
C SER A 40 -3.65 3.73 2.88
N ARG A 41 -3.41 4.84 3.60
CA ARG A 41 -3.52 6.20 3.05
C ARG A 41 -2.54 6.40 1.89
N LYS A 42 -1.29 5.96 2.05
CA LYS A 42 -0.26 6.04 1.01
C LYS A 42 -0.63 5.20 -0.22
N GLN A 43 -1.13 3.98 -0.01
CA GLN A 43 -1.60 3.09 -1.08
C GLN A 43 -2.74 3.72 -1.88
N PHE A 44 -3.71 4.35 -1.21
CA PHE A 44 -4.81 5.05 -1.87
C PHE A 44 -4.30 6.15 -2.80
N ILE A 45 -3.39 7.01 -2.33
CA ILE A 45 -2.81 8.10 -3.13
C ILE A 45 -1.98 7.56 -4.29
N LEU A 46 -1.19 6.50 -4.08
CA LEU A 46 -0.42 5.84 -5.14
C LEU A 46 -1.33 5.29 -6.25
N ARG A 47 -2.39 4.55 -5.87
CA ARG A 47 -3.37 4.02 -6.83
C ARG A 47 -4.06 5.14 -7.61
N ALA A 48 -4.49 6.20 -6.93
CA ALA A 48 -5.13 7.35 -7.58
C ALA A 48 -4.16 8.04 -8.58
N THR A 49 -2.92 8.25 -8.17
CA THR A 49 -1.87 8.84 -9.02
C THR A 49 -1.59 7.96 -10.23
N MET A 50 -1.40 6.65 -10.04
CA MET A 50 -1.16 5.71 -11.12
C MET A 50 -2.32 5.65 -12.10
N ARG A 51 -3.58 5.68 -11.63
CA ARG A 51 -4.75 5.75 -12.52
C ARG A 51 -4.68 6.97 -13.43
N LYS A 52 -4.39 8.16 -12.88
CA LYS A 52 -4.21 9.39 -13.68
C LYS A 52 -3.06 9.26 -14.68
N CYS A 53 -1.91 8.75 -14.26
CA CYS A 53 -0.78 8.53 -15.16
C CYS A 53 -1.11 7.55 -16.29
N ARG A 54 -1.88 6.49 -16.02
CA ARG A 54 -2.32 5.52 -17.05
C ARG A 54 -3.29 6.13 -18.05
N GLN A 55 -4.22 6.98 -17.59
CA GLN A 55 -5.12 7.73 -18.47
C GLN A 55 -4.33 8.58 -19.46
N ILE A 56 -3.37 9.36 -18.96
CA ILE A 56 -2.53 10.24 -19.80
C ILE A 56 -1.67 9.44 -20.78
N ALA A 57 -1.17 8.27 -20.35
CA ALA A 57 -0.34 7.40 -21.18
C ALA A 57 -1.14 6.51 -22.15
N GLY A 58 -2.47 6.62 -22.22
CA GLY A 58 -3.31 5.77 -23.06
C GLY A 58 -3.30 4.29 -22.66
N LEU A 59 -2.96 3.98 -21.40
CA LEU A 59 -2.87 2.62 -20.88
C LEU A 59 -4.20 2.18 -20.24
N PRO A 60 -4.52 0.87 -20.25
CA PRO A 60 -5.73 0.36 -19.62
C PRO A 60 -5.79 0.72 -18.12
N LEU A 61 -6.95 1.19 -17.68
CA LEU A 61 -7.26 1.41 -16.26
C LEU A 61 -7.67 0.06 -15.68
N LYS A 62 -6.72 -0.62 -15.02
CA LYS A 62 -7.04 -1.72 -14.12
C LYS A 62 -7.83 -1.21 -12.92
#